data_AF-A0A2V7HI05-F1
#
_entry.id   AF-A0A2V7HI05-F1
#
_cell.length_a   1.000
_cell.length_b   1.000
_cell.length_c   1.000
_cell.angle_alpha   90.00
_cell.angle_beta   90.00
_cell.angle_gamma   90.00
#
_symmetry.space_group_name_H-M   'P 1'
#
loop_
_entity.id
_entity.type
_entity.pdbx_description
1 polymer ?
#
loop_
_entity_poly.entity_id
_entity_poly.type
_entity_poly.pdbx_seq_one_letter_code
_entity_poly.pdbx_strand_id
1 'polypeptide(L)'
;TADAKWAVSTGGGTEPLWSHSGKELFYRDVAGNLVAVEVQSTPTFSLGRSTTLFPAGAYLSFDRGAQYAVAPDDRRFLMIRQVPGSVPDELVVVDNWFEELKPKQRK
;
A
#
# COMPACT_ATOMS: atom_id res chain seq x y z
N THR A 1 -26.91 18.47 2.41
CA THR A 1 -26.09 18.59 3.64
C THR A 1 -25.19 17.37 3.72
N ALA A 2 -24.02 17.41 3.09
CA ALA A 2 -23.23 16.21 2.83
C ALA A 2 -21.71 16.46 2.93
N ASP A 3 -21.24 17.14 3.99
CA ASP A 3 -19.81 17.52 4.10
C ASP A 3 -19.23 17.30 5.51
N ALA A 4 -19.66 16.27 6.22
CA ALA A 4 -18.92 15.83 7.40
C ALA A 4 -17.73 14.97 6.94
N LYS A 5 -16.50 15.44 7.20
CA LYS A 5 -15.25 14.70 6.98
C LYS A 5 -14.62 14.42 8.33
N TRP A 6 -14.19 13.18 8.55
CA TRP A 6 -13.52 12.76 9.78
C TRP A 6 -12.07 12.42 9.48
N ALA A 7 -11.16 12.98 10.27
CA ALA A 7 -9.75 12.64 10.18
C ALA A 7 -9.51 11.27 10.83
N VAL A 8 -9.26 10.25 10.00
CA VAL A 8 -9.06 8.87 10.48
C VAL A 8 -7.65 8.66 11.03
N SER A 9 -6.65 9.29 10.40
CA SER A 9 -5.25 9.25 10.84
C SER A 9 -4.82 10.61 11.37
N THR A 10 -4.24 10.67 12.57
CA THR A 10 -3.68 11.91 13.13
C THR A 10 -2.29 12.25 12.59
N GLY A 11 -1.47 11.24 12.27
CA GLY A 11 -0.11 11.39 11.74
C GLY A 11 0.00 11.22 10.22
N GLY A 12 -1.14 11.17 9.51
CA GLY A 12 -1.20 10.78 8.10
C GLY A 12 -1.18 9.27 7.89
N GLY A 13 -1.34 8.86 6.63
CA GLY A 13 -1.35 7.47 6.23
C GLY A 13 -1.71 7.27 4.77
N THR A 14 -1.43 6.07 4.27
CA THR A 14 -1.72 5.64 2.90
C THR A 14 -2.48 4.32 2.92
N GLU A 15 -2.86 3.83 1.74
CA GLU A 15 -3.43 2.49 1.58
C GLU A 15 -4.67 2.22 2.46
N PRO A 16 -5.69 3.12 2.50
CA PRO A 16 -6.87 2.88 3.30
C PRO A 16 -7.71 1.73 2.72
N LEU A 17 -8.16 0.82 3.58
CA LEU A 17 -9.05 -0.28 3.20
C LEU A 17 -10.04 -0.60 4.34
N TRP A 18 -11.31 -0.72 4.01
CA TRP A 18 -12.34 -1.12 4.97
C TRP A 18 -12.25 -2.61 5.28
N SER A 19 -12.46 -2.96 6.54
CA SER A 19 -12.88 -4.31 6.93
C SER A 19 -14.19 -4.71 6.22
N HIS A 20 -14.39 -6.01 6.00
CA HIS A 20 -15.64 -6.52 5.41
C HIS A 20 -16.83 -6.27 6.34
N SER A 21 -16.61 -6.31 7.65
CA SER A 21 -17.61 -5.97 8.66
C SER A 21 -17.99 -4.48 8.68
N GLY A 22 -17.17 -3.60 8.08
CA GLY A 22 -17.36 -2.15 8.08
C GLY A 22 -17.12 -1.48 9.45
N LYS A 23 -16.59 -2.23 10.43
CA LYS A 23 -16.35 -1.77 11.80
C LYS A 23 -14.94 -1.24 12.04
N GLU A 24 -14.06 -1.47 11.08
CA GLU A 24 -12.67 -1.01 11.12
C GLU A 24 -12.24 -0.47 9.75
N LEU A 25 -11.43 0.58 9.78
CA LEU A 25 -10.64 1.03 8.64
C LEU A 25 -9.17 0.70 8.91
N PHE A 26 -8.55 -0.03 8.00
CA PHE A 26 -7.12 -0.30 8.00
C PHE A 26 -6.40 0.72 7.12
N TYR A 27 -5.19 1.10 7.52
CA TYR A 27 -4.32 1.94 6.71
C TYR A 27 -2.85 1.72 7.08
N ARG A 28 -1.94 2.18 6.23
CA ARG A 28 -0.52 2.17 6.51
C ARG A 28 -0.08 3.55 7.01
N ASP A 29 0.53 3.61 8.19
CA ASP A 29 1.03 4.88 8.75
C ASP A 29 2.33 5.34 8.05
N VAL A 30 2.76 6.56 8.36
CA VAL A 30 4.00 7.15 7.82
C VAL A 30 5.28 6.41 8.24
N ALA A 31 5.22 5.61 9.30
CA ALA A 31 6.33 4.75 9.73
C ALA A 31 6.29 3.37 9.06
N GLY A 32 5.31 3.12 8.18
CA GLY A 32 5.14 1.88 7.44
C GLY A 32 4.50 0.76 8.25
N ASN A 33 3.84 1.05 9.37
CA ASN A 33 3.05 0.06 10.12
C ASN A 33 1.63 -0.05 9.56
N LEU A 34 1.05 -1.24 9.65
CA LEU A 34 -0.37 -1.41 9.44
C LEU A 34 -1.12 -1.03 10.73
N VAL A 35 -2.13 -0.18 10.59
CA VAL A 35 -2.93 0.37 11.68
C VAL A 35 -4.40 0.07 11.42
N ALA A 36 -5.14 -0.29 12.48
CA ALA A 36 -6.59 -0.41 12.48
C ALA A 36 -7.22 0.72 13.28
N VAL A 37 -8.30 1.31 12.77
CA VAL A 37 -9.14 2.28 13.48
C VAL A 37 -10.55 1.75 13.54
N GLU A 38 -11.08 1.60 14.75
CA GLU A 38 -12.48 1.25 14.96
C GLU A 38 -13.39 2.37 14.43
N VAL A 39 -14.49 1.99 13.81
CA VAL A 39 -15.50 2.89 13.27
C VAL A 39 -16.87 2.44 13.74
N GLN A 40 -17.58 3.36 14.37
CA GLN A 40 -19.00 3.21 14.67
C GLN A 40 -19.78 4.06 13.68
N SER A 41 -20.59 3.44 12.83
CA SER A 41 -21.40 4.17 11.83
C SER A 41 -22.82 4.50 12.30
N THR A 42 -23.30 3.86 13.37
CA THR A 42 -24.67 4.00 13.90
C THR A 42 -24.71 4.27 15.40
N PRO A 43 -25.64 5.11 15.90
CA PRO A 43 -26.55 5.96 15.13
C PRO A 43 -25.86 7.17 14.47
N THR A 44 -24.62 7.48 14.89
CA THR A 44 -23.81 8.58 14.40
C THR A 44 -22.40 8.09 14.12
N PHE A 45 -21.79 8.59 13.05
CA PHE A 45 -20.41 8.25 12.71
C PHE A 45 -19.43 8.75 13.80
N SER A 46 -18.63 7.84 14.36
CA SER A 46 -17.51 8.16 15.23
C SER A 46 -16.35 7.20 15.02
N LEU A 47 -15.14 7.69 15.32
CA LEU A 47 -13.93 6.89 15.33
C LEU A 47 -13.66 6.42 16.77
N GLY A 48 -13.29 5.16 16.91
CA GLY A 48 -12.92 4.54 18.18
C GLY A 48 -11.41 4.47 18.35
N ARG A 49 -10.94 3.35 18.89
CA ARG A 49 -9.51 3.15 19.16
C ARG A 49 -8.72 3.02 17.86
N SER A 50 -7.55 3.67 17.82
CA SER A 50 -6.50 3.44 16.82
C SER A 50 -5.46 2.48 17.40
N THR A 51 -5.17 1.40 16.68
CA THR A 51 -4.27 0.33 17.12
C THR A 51 -3.29 -0.02 16.02
N THR A 52 -1.99 0.14 16.30
CA THR A 52 -0.93 -0.40 15.44
C THR A 52 -0.94 -1.93 15.52
N LEU A 53 -1.10 -2.60 14.38
CA LEU A 53 -1.15 -4.06 14.30
C LEU A 53 0.25 -4.67 14.21
N PHE A 54 1.03 -4.25 13.22
CA PHE A 54 2.40 -4.74 13.01
C PHE A 54 3.18 -3.87 12.01
N PRO A 55 4.53 -3.89 12.04
CA PRO A 55 5.36 -3.28 11.01
C PRO A 55 5.14 -3.95 9.65
N ALA A 56 4.88 -3.16 8.62
CA ALA A 56 4.63 -3.66 7.27
C ALA A 56 5.66 -3.17 6.24
N GLY A 57 6.75 -2.51 6.67
CA GLY A 57 7.77 -1.94 5.78
C GLY A 57 8.53 -2.95 4.90
N ALA A 58 8.43 -4.25 5.19
CA ALA A 58 9.01 -5.31 4.35
C ALA A 58 8.09 -5.78 3.20
N TYR A 59 6.91 -5.18 3.06
CA TYR A 59 5.93 -5.52 2.02
C TYR A 59 5.80 -4.37 1.01
N LEU A 60 5.43 -4.72 -0.22
CA LEU A 60 5.21 -3.74 -1.28
C LEU A 60 4.22 -2.66 -0.84
N SER A 61 4.53 -1.43 -1.25
CA SER A 61 3.73 -0.24 -0.99
C SER A 61 3.86 0.68 -2.19
N PHE A 62 2.72 1.20 -2.67
CA PHE A 62 2.65 2.11 -3.80
C PHE A 62 1.58 3.18 -3.53
N ASP A 63 1.68 4.31 -4.19
CA ASP A 63 0.72 5.42 -4.09
C ASP A 63 -0.61 5.16 -4.83
N ARG A 64 -0.84 3.93 -5.33
CA ARG A 64 -2.00 3.53 -6.15
C ARG A 64 -2.99 2.64 -5.39
N GLY A 65 -3.40 3.07 -4.21
CA GLY A 65 -4.35 2.34 -3.35
C GLY A 65 -3.73 1.21 -2.54
N ALA A 66 -4.55 0.48 -1.78
CA ALA A 66 -4.07 -0.51 -0.83
C ALA A 66 -3.35 -1.69 -1.51
N GLN A 67 -2.10 -1.95 -1.09
CA GLN A 67 -1.27 -3.07 -1.60
C GLN A 67 -1.40 -4.34 -0.74
N TYR A 68 -2.56 -4.50 -0.12
CA TYR A 68 -2.90 -5.64 0.70
C TYR A 68 -4.39 -5.95 0.56
N ALA A 69 -4.74 -7.21 0.81
CA ALA A 69 -6.12 -7.63 0.94
C ALA A 69 -6.39 -8.10 2.38
N VAL A 70 -7.58 -7.80 2.88
CA VAL A 70 -8.06 -8.34 4.15
C VAL A 70 -8.71 -9.69 3.86
N ALA A 71 -8.50 -10.68 4.72
CA ALA A 71 -9.22 -11.94 4.64
C ALA A 71 -10.70 -11.76 5.05
N PRO A 72 -11.62 -12.66 4.63
CA PRO A 72 -13.04 -12.54 4.98
C PRO A 72 -13.36 -12.56 6.48
N ASP A 73 -12.41 -13.00 7.30
CA ASP A 73 -12.52 -13.02 8.77
C ASP A 73 -12.06 -11.71 9.44
N ASP A 74 -11.63 -10.71 8.66
CA ASP A 74 -11.07 -9.43 9.10
C ASP A 74 -9.83 -9.54 10.01
N ARG A 75 -9.21 -10.72 10.10
CA ARG A 75 -8.10 -10.98 11.06
C ARG A 75 -6.77 -11.30 10.40
N ARG A 76 -6.76 -11.51 9.09
CA ARG A 76 -5.56 -11.85 8.32
C ARG A 76 -5.42 -10.91 7.14
N PHE A 77 -4.17 -10.65 6.79
CA PHE A 77 -3.80 -9.76 5.69
C PHE A 77 -2.94 -10.52 4.69
N LEU A 78 -3.25 -10.41 3.41
CA LEU A 78 -2.42 -10.89 2.32
C LEU A 78 -1.60 -9.72 1.79
N MET A 79 -0.28 -9.86 1.80
CA MET A 79 0.66 -8.80 1.40
C MET A 79 1.80 -9.43 0.58
N ILE A 80 2.29 -8.71 -0.42
CA ILE A 80 3.45 -9.15 -1.21
C ILE A 80 4.73 -8.71 -0.49
N ARG A 81 5.56 -9.67 -0.08
CA ARG A 81 6.83 -9.38 0.59
C ARG A 81 7.88 -8.92 -0.42
N GLN A 82 8.56 -7.83 -0.12
CA GLN A 82 9.74 -7.42 -0.88
C GLN A 82 10.91 -8.35 -0.55
N VAL A 83 11.48 -8.97 -1.58
CA VAL A 83 12.72 -9.74 -1.45
C VAL A 83 13.87 -8.83 -1.87
N PRO A 84 14.86 -8.56 -0.99
CA PRO A 84 16.05 -7.79 -1.35
C PRO A 84 16.73 -8.40 -2.58
N GLY A 85 17.12 -7.57 -3.55
CA GLY A 85 17.79 -8.03 -4.79
C GLY A 85 16.85 -8.45 -5.93
N SER A 86 15.55 -8.12 -5.86
CA SER A 86 14.58 -8.34 -6.95
C SER A 86 14.39 -7.12 -7.88
N VAL A 87 15.21 -6.08 -7.69
CA VAL A 87 15.41 -5.08 -8.74
C VAL A 87 16.19 -5.78 -9.84
N PRO A 88 15.81 -5.70 -11.13
CA PRO A 88 16.75 -6.07 -12.18
C PRO A 88 18.00 -5.23 -11.94
N ASP A 89 19.13 -5.87 -11.61
CA ASP A 89 20.41 -5.19 -11.40
C ASP A 89 20.93 -4.50 -12.68
N GLU A 90 20.18 -4.62 -13.78
CA GLU A 90 20.52 -4.12 -15.10
C GLU A 90 19.29 -3.52 -15.78
N LEU A 91 19.32 -2.19 -15.96
CA LEU A 91 18.44 -1.50 -16.90
C LEU A 91 19.15 -1.45 -18.25
N VAL A 92 18.78 -2.36 -19.16
CA VAL A 92 19.30 -2.33 -20.53
C VAL A 92 18.53 -1.28 -21.33
N VAL A 93 19.19 -0.16 -21.60
CA VAL A 93 18.70 0.87 -22.54
C VAL A 93 19.49 0.71 -23.83
N VAL A 94 18.81 0.35 -24.92
CA VAL A 94 19.39 0.43 -26.26
C VAL A 94 18.83 1.65 -26.95
N ASP A 95 19.70 2.60 -27.26
CA ASP A 95 19.37 3.78 -28.04
C ASP A 95 19.91 3.62 -29.47
N ASN A 96 19.16 4.11 -30.46
CA ASN A 96 19.51 3.95 -31.89
C ASN A 96 19.73 2.49 -32.34
N TRP A 97 18.88 1.55 -31.90
CA TRP A 97 18.92 0.10 -32.20
C TRP A 97 19.29 -0.25 -33.66
N PHE A 98 18.81 0.50 -34.65
CA PHE A 98 19.12 0.25 -36.07
C PHE A 98 20.57 0.56 -36.47
N GLU A 99 21.27 1.45 -35.77
CA GLU A 99 22.68 1.75 -35.98
C GLU A 99 23.60 0.65 -35.42
N GLU A 100 23.20 -0.01 -34.33
CA GLU A 100 23.96 -1.12 -33.74
C GLU A 100 24.01 -2.36 -34.65
N LEU A 101 23.02 -2.53 -35.53
CA LEU A 101 22.94 -3.65 -36.48
C LEU A 101 23.78 -3.44 -37.75
N LYS A 102 24.46 -2.29 -37.93
CA LYS A 102 25.37 -2.10 -39.05
C LYS A 102 26.63 -2.96 -38.85
N PRO A 103 27.09 -3.71 -39.86
CA PRO A 103 28.25 -4.57 -39.70
C PRO A 103 29.48 -3.71 -39.34
N LYS A 104 30.02 -3.90 -38.14
CA LYS A 104 31.36 -3.43 -37.77
C LYS A 104 32.35 -4.13 -38.70
N GLN A 105 32.75 -3.46 -39.77
CA GLN A 105 33.87 -3.91 -40.58
C GLN A 105 35.12 -3.89 -39.70
N ARG A 106 35.49 -5.07 -39.19
CA ARG A 106 36.81 -5.32 -38.62
C ARG A 106 37.83 -5.09 -39.74
N LYS A 107 38.69 -4.10 -39.55
CA LYS A 107 39.98 -4.00 -40.25
C LYS A 107 40.93 -5.07 -39.72
#